data_AF-A0A8T1U792-F1
#
_entry.id   AF-A0A8T1U792-F1
#
_cell.length_a   1.000
_cell.length_b   1.000
_cell.length_c   1.000
_cell.angle_alpha   90.00
_cell.angle_beta   90.00
_cell.angle_gamma   90.00
#
_symmetry.space_group_name_H-M   'P 1'
#
loop_
_entity.id
_entity.type
_entity.pdbx_description
1 polymer ?
#
loop_
_entity_poly.entity_id
_entity_poly.type
_entity_poly.pdbx_seq_one_letter_code
_entity_poly.pdbx_strand_id
1 'polypeptide(L)'
;MSGHSGSSSDSDQDEVALSDATNDYVEQEETAPSDSEAEDTTRSRRRRQRIHFDVEQLQTVYHLPLKTAMMPVFGRQPALAHKVHTNFASVTGTQVNRPLSSTMAATHDPKRVIYLEDDAAYDKTQFLIPHHYLDSVESVLIPKGLIEDRVEKLAQDIRYAYEGKTVHLLCVLKGGSAFFHALVEKLRLFHKYNKCDYVPFTFDFIRVKSYEGTKSTGNVQVSGADLAKFKGKNLLLVEDIVDTGKTMAKLVPMLKEYEPESVRVASLLEKRNPESCGFQADFVGFNIPDKFVIGYCLDYNEIFRDLDHICIINEAGIAKYASSS
;
A
#
# COMPACT_ATOMS: atom_id res chain seq x y z
N MET A 1 27.09 -37.72 -36.32
CA MET A 1 26.93 -39.16 -36.62
C MET A 1 28.14 -39.86 -36.02
N SER A 2 28.07 -40.93 -35.22
CA SER A 2 26.99 -41.76 -34.65
C SER A 2 27.57 -42.35 -33.36
N GLY A 3 26.90 -42.42 -32.22
CA GLY A 3 25.80 -43.35 -31.95
C GLY A 3 26.33 -44.76 -31.67
N HIS A 4 26.36 -45.20 -30.40
CA HIS A 4 26.43 -46.61 -29.97
C HIS A 4 25.82 -46.80 -28.56
N SER A 5 24.91 -47.77 -28.46
CA SER A 5 24.39 -48.43 -27.24
C SER A 5 25.38 -49.51 -26.74
N GLY A 6 25.27 -50.15 -25.56
CA GLY A 6 24.30 -50.12 -24.46
C GLY A 6 24.50 -51.33 -23.52
N SER A 7 23.70 -51.48 -22.43
CA SER A 7 23.65 -52.61 -21.44
C SER A 7 24.94 -52.90 -20.62
N SER A 8 24.96 -53.36 -19.36
CA SER A 8 23.98 -53.59 -18.25
C SER A 8 24.80 -53.70 -16.92
N SER A 9 24.35 -54.11 -15.71
CA SER A 9 23.08 -54.63 -15.16
C SER A 9 22.88 -54.15 -13.69
N ASP A 10 22.54 -55.07 -12.77
CA ASP A 10 22.56 -55.12 -11.29
C ASP A 10 22.19 -53.83 -10.52
N SER A 11 20.97 -53.65 -10.01
CA SER A 11 20.19 -54.46 -9.04
C SER A 11 20.80 -54.54 -7.64
N ASP A 12 20.20 -53.84 -6.68
CA ASP A 12 19.55 -54.51 -5.56
C ASP A 12 18.40 -53.64 -5.00
N GLN A 13 17.37 -54.32 -4.52
CA GLN A 13 16.22 -53.76 -3.81
C GLN A 13 16.49 -53.91 -2.32
N ASP A 14 15.87 -53.07 -1.48
CA ASP A 14 14.99 -53.60 -0.43
C ASP A 14 14.14 -52.50 0.20
N GLU A 15 12.92 -52.91 0.59
CA GLU A 15 11.83 -52.09 1.12
C GLU A 15 11.48 -52.59 2.55
N VAL A 16 10.43 -52.04 3.16
CA VAL A 16 9.77 -52.53 4.41
C VAL A 16 10.61 -52.25 5.70
N ALA A 17 10.08 -51.84 6.85
CA ALA A 17 8.70 -51.90 7.36
C ALA A 17 8.30 -50.67 8.21
N LEU A 18 6.99 -50.43 8.32
CA LEU A 18 6.38 -49.72 9.46
C LEU A 18 6.40 -50.62 10.71
N SER A 19 6.42 -50.00 11.90
CA SER A 19 5.79 -50.59 13.10
C SER A 19 5.24 -49.49 14.01
N ASP A 20 4.04 -49.75 14.55
CA ASP A 20 3.24 -48.86 15.40
C ASP A 20 3.77 -48.67 16.84
N ALA A 21 3.04 -47.83 17.59
CA ALA A 21 3.01 -47.66 19.05
C ALA A 21 4.09 -46.74 19.66
N THR A 22 3.79 -45.85 20.63
CA THR A 22 2.52 -45.60 21.34
C THR A 22 2.34 -44.13 21.71
N ASN A 23 1.08 -43.76 21.92
CA ASN A 23 0.63 -42.50 22.50
C ASN A 23 1.08 -42.38 23.97
N ASP A 24 1.69 -41.26 24.37
CA ASP A 24 1.83 -40.87 25.77
C ASP A 24 1.64 -39.34 25.91
N TYR A 25 0.43 -38.95 26.31
CA TYR A 25 0.14 -37.61 26.80
C TYR A 25 0.60 -37.54 28.25
N VAL A 26 1.57 -36.69 28.56
CA VAL A 26 1.89 -36.34 29.95
C VAL A 26 1.06 -35.12 30.34
N GLU A 27 -0.05 -35.36 31.04
CA GLU A 27 -0.72 -34.34 31.82
C GLU A 27 0.24 -33.88 32.93
N GLN A 28 0.55 -32.59 32.98
CA GLN A 28 1.05 -31.94 34.18
C GLN A 28 -0.03 -31.01 34.71
N GLU A 29 -0.83 -31.52 35.64
CA GLU A 29 -1.54 -30.67 36.59
C GLU A 29 -0.49 -29.94 37.43
N GLU A 30 -0.42 -28.62 37.33
CA GLU A 30 0.22 -27.81 38.36
C GLU A 30 -0.79 -26.85 38.99
N THR A 31 -0.72 -26.75 40.31
CA THR A 31 -1.83 -26.37 41.18
C THR A 31 -2.05 -24.87 41.29
N ALA A 32 -3.31 -24.46 41.43
CA ALA A 32 -3.67 -23.06 41.69
C ALA A 32 -3.21 -22.62 43.11
N PRO A 33 -2.56 -21.45 43.25
CA PRO A 33 -2.36 -20.82 44.56
C PRO A 33 -3.67 -20.22 45.09
N SER A 34 -3.89 -20.34 46.39
CA SER A 34 -5.04 -19.81 47.12
C SER A 34 -5.06 -18.28 47.22
N ASP A 35 -6.25 -17.69 47.23
CA ASP A 35 -6.48 -16.27 47.48
C ASP A 35 -5.94 -15.81 48.86
N SER A 36 -5.14 -14.73 48.86
CA SER A 36 -5.10 -13.78 49.98
C SER A 36 -4.69 -12.36 49.53
N GLU A 37 -5.68 -11.48 49.62
CA GLU A 37 -5.67 -10.01 49.72
C GLU A 37 -4.32 -9.25 49.62
N ALA A 38 -4.18 -8.45 48.56
CA ALA A 38 -3.50 -7.16 48.61
C ALA A 38 -4.10 -6.18 47.58
N GLU A 39 -4.94 -5.25 48.04
CA GLU A 39 -5.39 -4.13 47.21
C GLU A 39 -4.25 -3.12 47.00
N ASP A 40 -3.85 -2.85 45.75
CA ASP A 40 -3.23 -1.57 45.40
C ASP A 40 -3.82 -1.02 44.09
N THR A 41 -4.19 0.27 44.13
CA THR A 41 -5.11 0.90 43.18
C THR A 41 -4.40 1.78 42.15
N THR A 42 -3.57 1.19 41.28
CA THR A 42 -3.04 1.91 40.11
C THR A 42 -4.03 1.89 38.94
N ARG A 43 -4.97 2.84 38.98
CA ARG A 43 -6.02 3.08 37.97
C ARG A 43 -5.44 3.52 36.62
N SER A 44 -4.94 2.57 35.83
CA SER A 44 -4.45 2.82 34.46
C SER A 44 -5.54 3.44 33.59
N ARG A 45 -5.35 4.72 33.23
CA ARG A 45 -6.26 5.47 32.35
C ARG A 45 -6.13 4.95 30.93
N ARG A 46 -7.02 4.03 30.53
CA ARG A 46 -7.25 3.69 29.10
C ARG A 46 -7.63 4.96 28.33
N ARG A 47 -6.65 5.62 27.70
CA ARG A 47 -6.88 6.69 26.72
C ARG A 47 -7.63 6.07 25.54
N ARG A 48 -8.88 6.48 25.32
CA ARG A 48 -9.54 6.26 24.03
C ARG A 48 -8.86 7.18 23.01
N GLN A 49 -7.96 6.64 22.19
CA GLN A 49 -7.51 7.36 21.00
C GLN A 49 -8.70 7.57 20.07
N ARG A 50 -8.90 8.83 19.68
CA ARG A 50 -10.00 9.26 18.83
C ARG A 50 -9.45 9.35 17.41
N ILE A 51 -9.49 8.26 16.65
CA ILE A 51 -9.27 8.34 15.21
C ILE A 51 -10.47 9.11 14.64
N HIS A 52 -10.24 10.36 14.22
CA HIS A 52 -11.26 11.15 13.54
C HIS A 52 -11.38 10.67 12.09
N PHE A 53 -12.17 9.61 11.89
CA PHE A 53 -12.72 9.33 10.58
C PHE A 53 -13.75 10.40 10.24
N ASP A 54 -13.41 11.29 9.33
CA ASP A 54 -14.39 12.15 8.69
C ASP A 54 -15.34 11.28 7.86
N VAL A 55 -16.62 11.31 8.22
CA VAL A 55 -17.65 10.45 7.63
C VAL A 55 -17.88 10.84 6.16
N GLU A 56 -17.64 12.10 5.78
CA GLU A 56 -17.73 12.55 4.38
C GLU A 56 -16.63 11.95 3.50
N GLN A 57 -15.44 11.68 4.06
CA GLN A 57 -14.36 11.01 3.32
C GLN A 57 -14.70 9.55 3.03
N LEU A 58 -15.27 8.81 3.99
CA LEU A 58 -15.72 7.43 3.76
C LEU A 58 -16.87 7.36 2.73
N GLN A 59 -17.79 8.32 2.74
CA GLN A 59 -18.90 8.37 1.77
C GLN A 59 -18.42 8.61 0.33
N THR A 60 -17.34 9.39 0.17
CA THR A 60 -16.74 9.67 -1.15
C THR A 60 -16.14 8.42 -1.79
N VAL A 61 -15.61 7.48 -1.00
CA VAL A 61 -14.97 6.24 -1.49
C VAL A 61 -15.95 5.27 -2.15
N TYR A 62 -17.20 5.19 -1.69
CA TYR A 62 -18.13 4.12 -2.09
C TYR A 62 -19.26 4.52 -3.05
N HIS A 63 -19.48 5.82 -3.30
CA HIS A 63 -20.51 6.31 -4.25
C HIS A 63 -21.90 5.68 -4.06
N LEU A 64 -22.29 5.40 -2.80
CA LEU A 64 -23.57 4.77 -2.48
C LEU A 64 -24.73 5.77 -2.69
N PRO A 65 -25.72 5.49 -3.55
CA PRO A 65 -26.84 6.40 -3.76
C PRO A 65 -27.77 6.42 -2.55
N LEU A 66 -28.12 7.62 -2.09
CA LEU A 66 -29.11 7.85 -1.04
C LEU A 66 -30.47 7.24 -1.43
N LYS A 67 -30.85 6.15 -0.76
CA LYS A 67 -32.25 5.74 -0.64
C LYS A 67 -32.70 5.90 0.80
N THR A 68 -33.41 6.98 1.07
CA THR A 68 -34.21 7.18 2.28
C THR A 68 -35.36 6.17 2.29
N ALA A 69 -35.10 4.96 2.77
CA ALA A 69 -36.11 3.91 2.91
C ALA A 69 -36.72 3.98 4.33
N MET A 70 -37.80 4.76 4.47
CA MET A 70 -38.73 4.53 5.58
C MET A 70 -39.29 3.11 5.42
N MET A 71 -39.09 2.25 6.42
CA MET A 71 -39.64 0.90 6.41
C MET A 71 -41.16 0.94 6.65
N PRO A 72 -42.00 0.37 5.77
CA PRO A 72 -43.39 0.12 6.07
C PRO A 72 -43.51 -1.14 6.95
N VAL A 73 -44.33 -1.08 7.99
CA VAL A 73 -44.69 -2.24 8.81
C VAL A 73 -45.54 -3.22 7.97
N PHE A 74 -45.11 -4.48 7.87
CA PHE A 74 -45.84 -5.51 7.12
C PHE A 74 -47.06 -6.02 7.90
N GLY A 75 -48.26 -5.57 7.52
CA GLY A 75 -49.53 -6.21 7.85
C GLY A 75 -49.92 -7.27 6.81
N ARG A 76 -50.36 -8.46 7.24
CA ARG A 76 -50.88 -9.52 6.35
C ARG A 76 -52.37 -9.29 6.04
N GLN A 77 -52.78 -9.37 4.76
CA GLN A 77 -53.88 -10.24 4.23
C GLN A 77 -54.12 -10.00 2.72
N PRO A 78 -54.91 -10.85 1.99
CA PRO A 78 -54.36 -11.46 0.77
C PRO A 78 -55.00 -11.07 -0.58
N ALA A 79 -54.27 -11.45 -1.63
CA ALA A 79 -54.69 -11.91 -2.97
C ALA A 79 -56.04 -11.44 -3.57
N LEU A 80 -55.94 -10.75 -4.71
CA LEU A 80 -56.91 -10.84 -5.81
C LEU A 80 -56.18 -10.60 -7.14
N ALA A 81 -56.44 -11.44 -8.14
CA ALA A 81 -55.76 -11.40 -9.43
C ALA A 81 -56.70 -10.84 -10.51
N HIS A 82 -56.25 -9.88 -11.33
CA HIS A 82 -56.88 -9.63 -12.63
C HIS A 82 -55.94 -9.03 -13.70
N LYS A 83 -55.98 -9.70 -14.86
CA LYS A 83 -55.81 -9.26 -16.25
C LYS A 83 -54.93 -8.04 -16.59
N VAL A 84 -53.90 -8.36 -17.36
CA VAL A 84 -53.24 -7.59 -18.43
C VAL A 84 -54.10 -6.47 -19.05
N HIS A 85 -53.55 -5.26 -19.09
CA HIS A 85 -53.71 -4.35 -20.24
C HIS A 85 -52.42 -3.57 -20.52
N THR A 86 -51.93 -3.70 -21.74
CA THR A 86 -50.91 -2.84 -22.33
C THR A 86 -51.51 -1.48 -22.65
N ASN A 87 -50.86 -0.39 -22.24
CA ASN A 87 -51.10 0.92 -22.85
C ASN A 87 -49.78 1.68 -22.99
N PHE A 88 -49.37 1.90 -24.23
CA PHE A 88 -48.39 2.92 -24.58
C PHE A 88 -49.03 4.29 -24.30
N ALA A 89 -48.41 5.08 -23.43
CA ALA A 89 -48.74 6.49 -23.26
C ALA A 89 -47.44 7.31 -23.34
N SER A 90 -47.28 8.05 -24.44
CA SER A 90 -46.18 8.99 -24.61
C SER A 90 -46.33 10.15 -23.63
N VAL A 91 -45.41 10.27 -22.67
CA VAL A 91 -45.29 11.47 -21.84
C VAL A 91 -44.10 12.29 -22.32
N THR A 92 -44.40 13.36 -23.04
CA THR A 92 -43.45 14.42 -23.39
C THR A 92 -43.06 15.20 -22.14
N GLY A 93 -42.01 14.74 -21.45
CA GLY A 93 -41.40 15.41 -20.30
C GLY A 93 -40.22 16.27 -20.73
N THR A 94 -40.37 17.58 -20.65
CA THR A 94 -39.37 18.62 -20.90
C THR A 94 -37.94 18.27 -20.48
N GLN A 95 -36.99 18.35 -21.41
CA GLN A 95 -35.56 18.41 -21.09
C GLN A 95 -35.28 19.67 -20.24
N VAL A 96 -34.89 19.47 -18.99
CA VAL A 96 -34.33 20.54 -18.16
C VAL A 96 -32.87 20.73 -18.57
N ASN A 97 -32.63 21.60 -19.55
CA ASN A 97 -31.29 22.11 -19.84
C ASN A 97 -30.77 22.89 -18.63
N ARG A 98 -29.99 22.23 -17.77
CA ARG A 98 -29.07 22.95 -16.87
C ARG A 98 -27.91 23.46 -17.71
N PRO A 99 -27.60 24.78 -17.71
CA PRO A 99 -26.37 25.25 -18.33
C PRO A 99 -25.19 24.65 -17.59
N LEU A 100 -24.21 24.14 -18.35
CA LEU A 100 -22.89 23.82 -17.82
C LEU A 100 -22.25 25.13 -17.38
N SER A 101 -22.32 25.42 -16.08
CA SER A 101 -21.61 26.55 -15.50
C SER A 101 -20.11 26.31 -15.63
N SER A 102 -19.49 26.97 -16.59
CA SER A 102 -18.05 27.13 -16.65
C SER A 102 -17.54 27.78 -15.36
N THR A 103 -16.23 27.63 -15.11
CA THR A 103 -15.52 28.25 -13.98
C THR A 103 -15.78 27.58 -12.62
N MET A 104 -15.59 26.25 -12.56
CA MET A 104 -14.94 25.66 -11.38
C MET A 104 -13.49 26.18 -11.35
N ALA A 105 -13.27 27.33 -10.73
CA ALA A 105 -11.93 27.79 -10.41
C ALA A 105 -11.30 26.73 -9.50
N ALA A 106 -10.18 26.13 -9.92
CA ALA A 106 -9.50 25.10 -9.17
C ALA A 106 -8.88 25.70 -7.90
N THR A 107 -9.68 25.77 -6.83
CA THR A 107 -9.18 25.96 -5.47
C THR A 107 -8.20 24.84 -5.18
N HIS A 108 -7.00 25.22 -4.73
CA HIS A 108 -5.87 24.33 -4.52
C HIS A 108 -6.21 23.29 -3.42
N ASP A 109 -6.79 22.15 -3.82
CA ASP A 109 -7.18 21.05 -2.90
C ASP A 109 -5.90 20.47 -2.29
N PRO A 110 -5.65 20.64 -0.98
CA PRO A 110 -4.40 20.21 -0.35
C PRO A 110 -4.42 18.68 -0.22
N LYS A 111 -3.94 18.01 -1.28
CA LYS A 111 -3.66 16.58 -1.45
C LYS A 111 -4.53 15.64 -0.58
N ARG A 112 -5.37 14.81 -1.20
CA ARG A 112 -6.13 13.73 -0.55
C ARG A 112 -5.24 12.62 0.04
N VAL A 113 -4.37 12.95 1.00
CA VAL A 113 -3.39 12.12 1.70
C VAL A 113 -3.92 11.75 3.08
N ILE A 114 -3.56 10.57 3.60
CA ILE A 114 -3.85 10.24 5.00
C ILE A 114 -2.78 10.89 5.88
N TYR A 115 -3.16 11.91 6.64
CA TYR A 115 -2.28 12.54 7.62
C TYR A 115 -2.23 11.71 8.91
N LEU A 116 -1.03 11.34 9.37
CA LEU A 116 -0.83 10.69 10.67
C LEU A 116 -0.30 11.71 11.67
N GLU A 117 -0.92 11.77 12.85
CA GLU A 117 -0.49 12.63 13.97
C GLU A 117 0.90 12.25 14.51
N ASP A 118 1.57 13.15 15.22
CA ASP A 118 2.92 12.92 15.75
C ASP A 118 2.97 11.79 16.79
N ASP A 119 1.90 11.60 17.57
CA ASP A 119 1.73 10.50 18.54
C ASP A 119 1.05 9.26 17.94
N ALA A 120 0.85 9.20 16.62
CA ALA A 120 0.33 8.01 15.95
C ALA A 120 1.28 6.83 16.14
N ALA A 121 0.78 5.80 16.82
CA ALA A 121 1.42 4.53 17.07
C ALA A 121 0.36 3.52 17.53
N TYR A 122 0.45 2.28 17.05
CA TYR A 122 -0.25 1.12 17.59
C TYR A 122 0.72 0.25 18.38
N ASP A 123 0.21 -0.37 19.45
CA ASP A 123 0.98 -1.32 20.26
C ASP A 123 1.35 -2.56 19.40
N LYS A 124 2.65 -2.83 19.28
CA LYS A 124 3.17 -3.94 18.47
C LYS A 124 2.66 -5.32 18.93
N THR A 125 2.25 -5.48 20.19
CA THR A 125 1.71 -6.73 20.73
C THR A 125 0.33 -7.09 20.17
N GLN A 126 -0.35 -6.13 19.50
CA GLN A 126 -1.62 -6.35 18.80
C GLN A 126 -1.45 -6.94 17.40
N PHE A 127 -0.20 -7.14 16.95
CA PHE A 127 0.15 -7.57 15.60
C PHE A 127 1.12 -8.75 15.60
N LEU A 128 1.14 -9.49 14.49
CA LEU A 128 2.11 -10.56 14.27
C LEU A 128 3.43 -9.96 13.75
N ILE A 129 4.32 -9.62 14.69
CA ILE A 129 5.69 -9.20 14.38
C ILE A 129 6.61 -10.43 14.34
N PRO A 130 7.47 -10.60 13.31
CA PRO A 130 8.44 -11.69 13.27
C PRO A 130 9.31 -11.73 14.53
N HIS A 131 9.46 -12.91 15.12
CA HIS A 131 10.04 -13.07 16.46
C HIS A 131 11.44 -12.43 16.60
N HIS A 132 12.25 -12.50 15.55
CA HIS A 132 13.61 -11.94 15.52
C HIS A 132 13.68 -10.40 15.50
N TYR A 133 12.54 -9.71 15.31
CA TYR A 133 12.40 -8.26 15.34
C TYR A 133 11.65 -7.72 16.57
N LEU A 134 11.12 -8.57 17.47
CA LEU A 134 10.30 -8.15 18.61
C LEU A 134 10.99 -7.11 19.51
N ASP A 135 12.28 -7.31 19.80
CA ASP A 135 13.07 -6.39 20.64
C ASP A 135 13.58 -5.15 19.87
N SER A 136 13.43 -5.11 18.55
CA SER A 136 13.95 -4.06 17.67
C SER A 136 12.87 -3.08 17.17
N VAL A 137 11.60 -3.49 17.21
CA VAL A 137 10.44 -2.64 16.89
C VAL A 137 9.97 -1.91 18.14
N GLU A 138 9.73 -0.60 18.03
CA GLU A 138 9.05 0.19 19.07
C GLU A 138 7.54 -0.06 19.00
N SER A 139 6.95 0.28 17.86
CA SER A 139 5.50 0.30 17.63
C SER A 139 5.18 0.14 16.13
N VAL A 140 3.93 -0.23 15.83
CA VAL A 140 3.42 -0.25 14.45
C VAL A 140 2.89 1.14 14.12
N LEU A 141 3.37 1.78 13.05
CA LEU A 141 2.87 3.09 12.59
C LEU A 141 1.72 2.91 11.60
N ILE A 142 1.87 2.02 10.60
CA ILE A 142 0.86 1.76 9.57
C ILE A 142 0.70 0.24 9.41
N PRO A 143 -0.44 -0.34 9.83
CA PRO A 143 -0.77 -1.73 9.58
C PRO A 143 -0.91 -2.04 8.08
N LYS A 144 -0.51 -3.25 7.67
CA LYS A 144 -0.53 -3.70 6.26
C LYS A 144 -1.87 -3.48 5.54
N GLY A 145 -2.98 -3.84 6.17
CA GLY A 145 -4.31 -3.66 5.57
C GLY A 145 -4.64 -2.19 5.27
N LEU A 146 -4.22 -1.26 6.13
CA LEU A 146 -4.41 0.17 5.90
C LEU A 146 -3.56 0.68 4.72
N ILE A 147 -2.37 0.09 4.51
CA ILE A 147 -1.55 0.35 3.33
C ILE A 147 -2.29 -0.16 2.07
N GLU A 148 -2.80 -1.39 2.09
CA GLU A 148 -3.50 -2.00 0.94
C GLU A 148 -4.77 -1.23 0.55
N ASP A 149 -5.57 -0.79 1.52
CA ASP A 149 -6.74 0.08 1.32
C ASP A 149 -6.33 1.43 0.69
N ARG A 150 -5.26 2.04 1.22
CA ARG A 150 -4.78 3.33 0.71
C ARG A 150 -4.21 3.22 -0.71
N VAL A 151 -3.47 2.15 -1.00
CA VAL A 151 -2.92 1.87 -2.33
C VAL A 151 -4.04 1.63 -3.35
N GLU A 152 -5.16 1.01 -2.96
CA GLU A 152 -6.33 0.90 -3.83
C GLU A 152 -6.90 2.28 -4.20
N LYS A 153 -7.04 3.18 -3.22
CA LYS A 153 -7.51 4.55 -3.48
C LYS A 153 -6.54 5.33 -4.38
N LEU A 154 -5.23 5.19 -4.19
CA LEU A 154 -4.20 5.77 -5.07
C LEU A 154 -4.29 5.23 -6.50
N ALA A 155 -4.47 3.91 -6.67
CA ALA A 155 -4.62 3.28 -7.97
C ALA A 155 -5.84 3.83 -8.74
N GLN A 156 -6.93 4.19 -8.04
CA GLN A 156 -8.08 4.87 -8.66
C GLN A 156 -7.70 6.29 -9.12
N ASP A 157 -7.04 7.09 -8.28
CA ASP A 157 -6.66 8.47 -8.63
C ASP A 157 -5.67 8.50 -9.81
N ILE A 158 -4.69 7.59 -9.82
CA ILE A 158 -3.75 7.39 -10.93
C ILE A 158 -4.48 6.98 -12.21
N ARG A 159 -5.43 6.03 -12.12
CA ARG A 159 -6.26 5.61 -13.27
C ARG A 159 -7.00 6.79 -13.88
N TYR A 160 -7.67 7.62 -13.08
CA TYR A 160 -8.40 8.80 -13.59
C TYR A 160 -7.45 9.85 -14.17
N ALA A 161 -6.29 10.07 -13.54
CA ALA A 161 -5.29 11.05 -14.00
C ALA A 161 -4.60 10.67 -15.34
N TYR A 162 -4.75 9.42 -15.79
CA TYR A 162 -4.24 8.88 -17.06
C TYR A 162 -5.33 8.18 -17.88
N GLU A 163 -6.60 8.56 -17.73
CA GLU A 163 -7.68 8.00 -18.55
C GLU A 163 -7.46 8.30 -20.04
N GLY A 164 -7.65 7.28 -20.90
CA GLY A 164 -7.34 7.33 -22.33
C GLY A 164 -5.84 7.35 -22.68
N LYS A 165 -4.92 7.19 -21.70
CA LYS A 165 -3.46 7.26 -21.91
C LYS A 165 -2.74 6.07 -21.29
N THR A 166 -1.69 5.59 -21.95
CA THR A 166 -0.74 4.65 -21.33
C THR A 166 0.19 5.39 -20.37
N VAL A 167 0.24 4.95 -19.12
CA VAL A 167 1.28 5.37 -18.13
C VAL A 167 2.43 4.36 -18.09
N HIS A 168 3.65 4.83 -17.94
CA HIS A 168 4.83 4.01 -17.78
C HIS A 168 5.32 4.13 -16.33
N LEU A 169 5.08 3.10 -15.54
CA LEU A 169 5.42 3.05 -14.12
C LEU A 169 6.91 2.75 -13.96
N LEU A 170 7.62 3.56 -13.18
CA LEU A 170 9.06 3.42 -12.98
C LEU A 170 9.34 3.15 -11.50
N CYS A 171 9.49 1.86 -11.15
CA CYS A 171 9.73 1.44 -9.78
C CYS A 171 11.14 1.83 -9.34
N VAL A 172 11.26 2.55 -8.22
CA VAL A 172 12.56 2.85 -7.61
C VAL A 172 12.91 1.75 -6.60
N LEU A 173 14.02 1.08 -6.87
CA LEU A 173 14.51 -0.05 -6.08
C LEU A 173 15.54 0.37 -5.02
N LYS A 174 15.55 -0.25 -3.84
CA LYS A 174 14.79 -1.47 -3.47
C LYS A 174 13.43 -1.20 -2.82
N GLY A 175 13.33 -0.21 -1.94
CA GLY A 175 12.23 -0.12 -0.99
C GLY A 175 10.86 0.13 -1.61
N GLY A 176 10.78 0.91 -2.70
CA GLY A 176 9.56 1.13 -3.48
C GLY A 176 8.91 -0.14 -4.06
N SER A 177 9.58 -1.30 -4.03
CA SER A 177 9.10 -2.55 -4.61
C SER A 177 7.79 -3.07 -4.00
N ALA A 178 7.58 -3.03 -2.67
CA ALA A 178 6.33 -3.52 -2.08
C ALA A 178 5.12 -2.68 -2.53
N PHE A 179 5.25 -1.34 -2.41
CA PHE A 179 4.24 -0.39 -2.87
C PHE A 179 3.96 -0.53 -4.37
N PHE A 180 5.00 -0.67 -5.19
CA PHE A 180 4.86 -0.87 -6.63
C PHE A 180 4.04 -2.12 -6.98
N HIS A 181 4.32 -3.26 -6.36
CA HIS A 181 3.58 -4.50 -6.64
C HIS A 181 2.10 -4.37 -6.24
N ALA A 182 1.81 -3.82 -5.05
CA ALA A 182 0.44 -3.57 -4.61
C ALA A 182 -0.29 -2.59 -5.55
N LEU A 183 0.37 -1.51 -5.98
CA LEU A 183 -0.19 -0.53 -6.91
C LEU A 183 -0.51 -1.17 -8.27
N VAL A 184 0.42 -1.96 -8.83
CA VAL A 184 0.24 -2.69 -10.09
C VAL A 184 -0.89 -3.70 -9.99
N GLU A 185 -1.06 -4.40 -8.87
CA GLU A 185 -2.17 -5.32 -8.66
C GLU A 185 -3.52 -4.61 -8.72
N LYS A 186 -3.69 -3.50 -7.98
CA LYS A 186 -4.94 -2.72 -7.99
C LYS A 186 -5.22 -2.12 -9.38
N LEU A 187 -4.20 -1.63 -10.08
CA LEU A 187 -4.34 -1.16 -11.47
C LEU A 187 -4.75 -2.29 -12.45
N ARG A 188 -4.20 -3.50 -12.30
CA ARG A 188 -4.61 -4.70 -13.07
C ARG A 188 -6.07 -5.06 -12.79
N LEU A 189 -6.49 -5.06 -11.52
CA LEU A 189 -7.87 -5.35 -11.12
C LEU A 189 -8.85 -4.35 -11.74
N PHE A 190 -8.55 -3.05 -11.71
CA PHE A 190 -9.40 -2.07 -12.39
C PHE A 190 -9.42 -2.28 -13.90
N HIS A 191 -8.28 -2.52 -14.56
CA HIS A 191 -8.29 -2.78 -16.00
C HIS A 191 -9.12 -4.02 -16.38
N LYS A 192 -9.03 -5.11 -15.61
CA LYS A 192 -9.76 -6.37 -15.85
C LYS A 192 -11.29 -6.19 -15.92
N TYR A 193 -11.84 -5.25 -15.17
CA TYR A 193 -13.30 -5.04 -15.08
C TYR A 193 -13.80 -3.77 -15.81
N ASN A 194 -12.93 -2.96 -16.40
CA ASN A 194 -13.32 -1.81 -17.21
C ASN A 194 -13.18 -2.12 -18.71
N LYS A 195 -14.15 -1.68 -19.52
CA LYS A 195 -14.03 -1.75 -20.98
C LYS A 195 -13.04 -0.69 -21.45
N CYS A 196 -11.86 -1.15 -21.84
CA CYS A 196 -10.72 -0.34 -22.25
C CYS A 196 -10.10 -1.00 -23.48
N ASP A 197 -9.89 -0.23 -24.55
CA ASP A 197 -9.36 -0.67 -25.85
C ASP A 197 -7.87 -0.33 -26.05
N TYR A 198 -7.21 0.19 -25.01
CA TYR A 198 -5.79 0.53 -25.00
C TYR A 198 -5.04 -0.18 -23.86
N VAL A 199 -3.70 -0.22 -23.95
CA VAL A 199 -2.84 -0.75 -22.88
C VAL A 199 -2.73 0.31 -21.77
N PRO A 200 -3.26 0.07 -20.55
CA PRO A 200 -3.36 1.11 -19.52
C PRO A 200 -2.00 1.51 -18.95
N PHE A 201 -1.10 0.54 -18.78
CA PHE A 201 0.23 0.81 -18.27
C PHE A 201 1.29 -0.17 -18.81
N THR A 202 2.53 0.29 -18.76
CA THR A 202 3.76 -0.52 -18.90
C THR A 202 4.67 -0.19 -17.71
N PHE A 203 5.76 -0.93 -17.48
CA PHE A 203 6.65 -0.63 -16.36
C PHE A 203 8.10 -1.04 -16.58
N ASP A 204 8.98 -0.42 -15.81
CA ASP A 204 10.41 -0.71 -15.70
C ASP A 204 10.88 -0.53 -14.25
N PHE A 205 12.08 -1.04 -13.94
CA PHE A 205 12.72 -0.90 -12.64
C PHE A 205 14.02 -0.11 -12.76
N ILE A 206 14.25 0.80 -11.82
CA ILE A 206 15.53 1.51 -11.69
C ILE A 206 16.09 1.40 -10.28
N ARG A 207 17.42 1.42 -10.16
CA ARG A 207 18.11 1.66 -8.90
C ARG A 207 18.75 3.04 -8.94
N VAL A 208 18.49 3.83 -7.92
CA VAL A 208 19.00 5.19 -7.76
C VAL A 208 20.14 5.14 -6.74
N LYS A 209 21.28 5.78 -7.05
CA LYS A 209 22.41 5.95 -6.13
C LYS A 209 22.76 7.43 -5.98
N SER A 210 22.64 7.94 -4.77
CA SER A 210 23.24 9.20 -4.32
C SER A 210 24.65 8.93 -3.80
N TYR A 211 25.66 9.56 -4.42
CA TYR A 211 27.04 9.48 -3.94
C TYR A 211 27.27 10.47 -2.80
N GLU A 212 27.35 9.97 -1.57
CA GLU A 212 27.81 10.74 -0.42
C GLU A 212 29.27 10.40 -0.12
N GLY A 213 30.17 11.21 -0.67
CA GLY A 213 31.56 11.33 -0.24
C GLY A 213 31.80 12.69 0.39
N THR A 214 32.97 12.89 1.01
CA THR A 214 33.34 14.11 1.77
C THR A 214 33.37 15.43 0.96
N LYS A 215 33.06 15.37 -0.35
CA LYS A 215 32.53 16.49 -1.13
C LYS A 215 31.35 16.01 -1.95
N SER A 216 30.16 16.58 -1.70
CA SER A 216 28.97 16.34 -2.53
C SER A 216 29.24 16.76 -3.98
N THR A 217 29.42 15.80 -4.87
CA THR A 217 29.44 16.03 -6.33
C THR A 217 28.02 16.20 -6.91
N GLY A 218 26.98 16.07 -6.10
CA GLY A 218 25.59 16.34 -6.46
C GLY A 218 24.91 15.28 -7.33
N ASN A 219 25.67 14.53 -8.13
CA ASN A 219 25.14 13.65 -9.18
C ASN A 219 24.40 12.42 -8.64
N VAL A 220 23.21 12.19 -9.19
CA VAL A 220 22.45 10.94 -9.05
C VAL A 220 22.81 10.01 -10.19
N GLN A 221 23.17 8.76 -9.88
CA GLN A 221 23.30 7.71 -10.89
C GLN A 221 22.05 6.83 -10.90
N VAL A 222 21.60 6.47 -12.10
CA VAL A 222 20.49 5.55 -12.33
C VAL A 222 20.98 4.36 -13.15
N SER A 223 20.56 3.16 -12.75
CA SER A 223 20.79 1.92 -13.49
C SER A 223 19.52 1.05 -13.49
N GLY A 224 19.48 0.03 -14.35
CA GLY A 224 18.35 -0.91 -14.46
C GLY A 224 17.47 -0.71 -15.70
N ALA A 225 17.46 0.50 -16.28
CA ALA A 225 16.75 0.81 -17.52
C ALA A 225 17.60 1.70 -18.44
N ASP A 226 17.44 1.51 -19.75
CA ASP A 226 17.79 2.54 -20.74
C ASP A 226 16.78 3.69 -20.61
N LEU A 227 17.27 4.91 -20.40
CA LEU A 227 16.43 6.10 -20.21
C LEU A 227 15.94 6.70 -21.54
N ALA A 228 16.64 6.43 -22.65
CA ALA A 228 16.26 6.98 -23.97
C ALA A 228 14.90 6.46 -24.46
N LYS A 229 14.50 5.25 -24.04
CA LYS A 229 13.19 4.66 -24.34
C LYS A 229 12.01 5.38 -23.66
N PHE A 230 12.25 6.39 -22.83
CA PHE A 230 11.21 7.14 -22.12
C PHE A 230 10.68 8.37 -22.87
N LYS A 231 11.32 8.75 -23.98
CA LYS A 231 10.85 9.83 -24.86
C LYS A 231 9.38 9.65 -25.26
N GLY A 232 8.59 10.71 -25.10
CA GLY A 232 7.15 10.73 -25.41
C GLY A 232 6.25 9.88 -24.49
N LYS A 233 6.77 9.31 -23.39
CA LYS A 233 5.95 8.51 -22.44
C LYS A 233 5.48 9.34 -21.25
N ASN A 234 4.33 8.98 -20.71
CA ASN A 234 3.87 9.48 -19.40
C ASN A 234 4.56 8.67 -18.30
N LEU A 235 5.60 9.20 -17.67
CA LEU A 235 6.29 8.53 -16.57
C LEU A 235 5.58 8.78 -15.23
N LEU A 236 5.41 7.71 -14.47
CA LEU A 236 5.03 7.77 -13.06
C LEU A 236 6.07 7.01 -12.24
N LEU A 237 6.92 7.73 -11.52
CA LEU A 237 7.85 7.12 -10.58
C LEU A 237 7.07 6.56 -9.39
N VAL A 238 7.53 5.43 -8.85
CA VAL A 238 6.93 4.79 -7.68
C VAL A 238 8.01 4.61 -6.62
N GLU A 239 7.94 5.46 -5.60
CA GLU A 239 8.87 5.56 -4.45
C GLU A 239 8.18 5.06 -3.18
N ASP A 240 8.90 4.42 -2.26
CA ASP A 240 8.42 4.13 -0.91
C ASP A 240 8.30 5.41 -0.06
N ILE A 241 9.33 6.25 0.00
CA ILE A 241 9.38 7.40 0.91
C ILE A 241 10.05 8.65 0.32
N VAL A 242 9.32 9.77 0.34
CA VAL A 242 9.88 11.11 0.22
C VAL A 242 10.25 11.60 1.62
N ASP A 243 11.54 11.52 1.94
CA ASP A 243 12.12 12.07 3.17
C ASP A 243 12.51 13.55 2.98
N THR A 244 13.80 13.87 2.85
CA THR A 244 14.26 15.24 2.52
C THR A 244 13.91 15.71 1.11
N GLY A 245 13.38 14.84 0.23
CA GLY A 245 13.06 15.13 -1.17
C GLY A 245 14.26 15.25 -2.13
N LYS A 246 15.49 15.31 -1.61
CA LYS A 246 16.73 15.55 -2.37
C LYS A 246 16.95 14.56 -3.53
N THR A 247 16.51 13.31 -3.40
CA THR A 247 16.60 12.28 -4.45
C THR A 247 15.67 12.61 -5.64
N MET A 248 14.38 12.81 -5.37
CA MET A 248 13.38 13.12 -6.41
C MET A 248 13.64 14.49 -7.07
N ALA A 249 14.08 15.48 -6.29
CA ALA A 249 14.44 16.81 -6.78
C ALA A 249 15.59 16.79 -7.82
N LYS A 250 16.39 15.72 -7.88
CA LYS A 250 17.45 15.51 -8.88
C LYS A 250 17.02 14.54 -9.99
N LEU A 251 16.33 13.46 -9.61
CA LEU A 251 15.88 12.42 -10.53
C LEU A 251 14.82 12.94 -11.53
N VAL A 252 13.85 13.74 -11.07
CA VAL A 252 12.78 14.25 -11.94
C VAL A 252 13.31 15.20 -13.02
N PRO A 253 14.19 16.18 -12.75
CA PRO A 253 14.83 16.97 -13.79
C PRO A 253 15.65 16.12 -14.79
N MET A 254 16.48 15.19 -14.29
CA MET A 254 17.29 14.34 -15.17
C MET A 254 16.43 13.47 -16.10
N LEU A 255 15.31 12.91 -15.62
CA LEU A 255 14.39 12.16 -16.48
C LEU A 255 13.69 13.06 -17.53
N LYS A 256 13.51 14.36 -17.26
CA LYS A 256 12.95 15.30 -18.25
C LYS A 256 13.90 15.61 -19.40
N GLU A 257 15.22 15.43 -19.23
CA GLU A 257 16.20 15.57 -20.32
C GLU A 257 16.01 14.54 -21.44
N TYR A 258 15.34 13.43 -21.16
CA TYR A 258 14.97 12.39 -22.14
C TYR A 258 13.63 12.64 -22.86
N GLU A 259 13.06 13.84 -22.72
CA GLU A 259 11.83 14.30 -23.38
C GLU A 259 10.59 13.37 -23.20
N PRO A 260 10.27 12.89 -21.99
CA PRO A 260 8.98 12.25 -21.71
C PRO A 260 7.81 13.24 -21.86
N GLU A 261 6.61 12.73 -22.18
CA GLU A 261 5.37 13.51 -22.25
C GLU A 261 4.98 14.10 -20.88
N SER A 262 5.20 13.32 -19.81
CA SER A 262 5.06 13.81 -18.44
C SER A 262 5.96 13.03 -17.49
N VAL A 263 6.29 13.64 -16.34
CA VAL A 263 6.96 12.97 -15.21
C VAL A 263 6.21 13.35 -13.95
N ARG A 264 5.62 12.37 -13.29
CA ARG A 264 4.97 12.49 -11.97
C ARG A 264 5.57 11.49 -10.98
N VAL A 265 5.35 11.71 -9.70
CA VAL A 265 5.78 10.82 -8.61
C VAL A 265 4.59 10.35 -7.79
N ALA A 266 4.47 9.04 -7.63
CA ALA A 266 3.70 8.41 -6.57
C ALA A 266 4.66 8.00 -5.45
N SER A 267 4.36 8.40 -4.21
CA SER A 267 5.09 7.95 -3.03
C SER A 267 4.14 7.40 -1.98
N LEU A 268 4.51 6.29 -1.33
CA LEU A 268 3.70 5.74 -0.25
C LEU A 268 3.73 6.68 0.98
N LEU A 269 4.90 7.24 1.31
CA LEU A 269 5.12 8.06 2.50
C LEU A 269 5.75 9.43 2.14
N GLU A 270 5.21 10.51 2.67
CA GLU A 270 5.83 11.86 2.63
C GLU A 270 6.08 12.30 4.08
N LYS A 271 7.35 12.42 4.50
CA LYS A 271 7.70 12.82 5.86
C LYS A 271 7.54 14.32 6.08
N ARG A 272 7.14 14.70 7.29
CA ARG A 272 7.25 16.07 7.82
C ARG A 272 8.67 16.39 8.30
N ASN A 273 9.69 16.11 7.47
CA ASN A 273 11.09 16.37 7.80
C ASN A 273 11.40 17.89 7.72
N PRO A 274 11.94 18.53 8.77
CA PRO A 274 12.36 19.94 8.75
C PRO A 274 13.43 20.28 7.71
N GLU A 275 14.25 19.32 7.28
CA GLU A 275 15.26 19.46 6.21
C GLU A 275 14.70 19.22 4.79
N SER A 276 13.38 19.12 4.63
CA SER A 276 12.77 18.95 3.31
C SER A 276 13.17 20.06 2.34
N CYS A 277 13.62 19.69 1.14
CA CYS A 277 13.92 20.64 0.07
C CYS A 277 12.67 21.19 -0.63
N GLY A 278 11.47 20.98 -0.07
CA GLY A 278 10.19 21.41 -0.64
C GLY A 278 9.73 20.60 -1.85
N PHE A 279 10.37 19.45 -2.14
CA PHE A 279 9.85 18.52 -3.15
C PHE A 279 8.50 17.96 -2.70
N GLN A 280 7.55 17.85 -3.63
CA GLN A 280 6.21 17.32 -3.39
C GLN A 280 5.87 16.27 -4.44
N ALA A 281 5.48 15.08 -3.99
CA ALA A 281 4.96 14.05 -4.90
C ALA A 281 3.49 14.33 -5.28
N ASP A 282 3.11 13.95 -6.52
CA ASP A 282 1.77 14.13 -7.09
C ASP A 282 0.72 13.24 -6.41
N PHE A 283 1.09 11.99 -6.11
CA PHE A 283 0.22 11.00 -5.46
C PHE A 283 0.88 10.51 -4.17
N VAL A 284 0.33 10.88 -3.02
CA VAL A 284 0.93 10.55 -1.70
C VAL A 284 0.02 9.62 -0.93
N GLY A 285 0.53 8.49 -0.45
CA GLY A 285 -0.22 7.56 0.42
C GLY A 285 -0.53 8.19 1.77
N PHE A 286 0.52 8.40 2.56
CA PHE A 286 0.46 8.90 3.94
C PHE A 286 1.42 10.07 4.14
N ASN A 287 1.02 11.06 4.92
CA ASN A 287 1.91 12.09 5.44
C ASN A 287 2.25 11.74 6.89
N ILE A 288 3.54 11.50 7.18
CA ILE A 288 3.98 10.89 8.44
C ILE A 288 4.88 11.84 9.26
N PRO A 289 4.90 11.71 10.61
CA PRO A 289 5.90 12.40 11.42
C PRO A 289 7.32 11.98 11.06
N ASP A 290 8.30 12.82 11.36
CA ASP A 290 9.71 12.51 11.12
C ASP A 290 10.25 11.52 12.16
N LYS A 291 9.95 10.24 11.92
CA LYS A 291 10.45 9.08 12.67
C LYS A 291 11.22 8.16 11.72
N PHE A 292 12.16 7.38 12.25
CA PHE A 292 12.82 6.35 11.45
C PHE A 292 11.89 5.14 11.31
N VAL A 293 11.46 4.85 10.08
CA VAL A 293 10.47 3.81 9.77
C VAL A 293 11.11 2.66 9.00
N ILE A 294 10.64 1.45 9.28
CA ILE A 294 11.10 0.17 8.71
C ILE A 294 9.91 -0.71 8.34
N GLY A 295 10.13 -1.71 7.48
CA GLY A 295 9.08 -2.64 7.04
C GLY A 295 8.32 -2.17 5.82
N TYR A 296 7.51 -3.07 5.25
CA TYR A 296 6.91 -2.92 3.92
C TYR A 296 7.97 -2.58 2.85
N CYS A 297 9.06 -3.34 2.83
CA CYS A 297 10.29 -3.11 2.07
C CYS A 297 11.15 -1.89 2.42
N LEU A 298 10.74 -0.99 3.31
CA LEU A 298 11.65 -0.02 3.95
C LEU A 298 12.65 -0.77 4.84
N ASP A 299 13.88 -0.26 4.95
CA ASP A 299 14.98 -0.94 5.64
C ASP A 299 15.78 -0.08 6.61
N TYR A 300 16.51 -0.78 7.47
CA TYR A 300 17.69 -0.27 8.14
C TYR A 300 18.86 -1.22 7.84
N ASN A 301 19.87 -0.75 7.12
CA ASN A 301 21.02 -1.54 6.67
C ASN A 301 20.62 -2.86 5.99
N GLU A 302 19.69 -2.80 5.02
CA GLU A 302 19.11 -3.93 4.29
C GLU A 302 18.23 -4.91 5.11
N ILE A 303 18.10 -4.71 6.42
CA ILE A 303 17.24 -5.50 7.34
C ILE A 303 15.80 -4.94 7.36
N PHE A 304 14.84 -5.75 7.82
CA PHE A 304 13.41 -5.42 7.98
C PHE A 304 12.57 -5.31 6.70
N ARG A 305 13.13 -5.51 5.49
CA ARG A 305 12.35 -5.44 4.25
C ARG A 305 11.18 -6.44 4.19
N ASP A 306 11.32 -7.54 4.91
CA ASP A 306 10.37 -8.65 5.07
C ASP A 306 9.29 -8.42 6.15
N LEU A 307 9.40 -7.36 6.96
CA LEU A 307 8.39 -6.99 7.95
C LEU A 307 7.13 -6.47 7.23
N ASP A 308 5.98 -7.06 7.52
CA ASP A 308 4.73 -6.81 6.79
C ASP A 308 4.10 -5.43 7.05
N HIS A 309 4.45 -4.79 8.17
CA HIS A 309 3.89 -3.51 8.62
C HIS A 309 4.94 -2.41 8.55
N ILE A 310 4.51 -1.15 8.39
CA ILE A 310 5.42 -0.01 8.58
C ILE A 310 5.48 0.28 10.08
N CYS A 311 6.67 0.10 10.64
CA CYS A 311 6.95 0.17 12.07
C CYS A 311 8.00 1.24 12.37
N ILE A 312 8.04 1.70 13.61
CA ILE A 312 9.11 2.55 14.14
C ILE A 312 10.16 1.63 14.78
N ILE A 313 11.45 1.84 14.43
CA ILE A 313 12.57 1.11 15.03
C ILE A 313 12.95 1.75 16.37
N ASN A 314 13.29 0.94 17.38
CA ASN A 314 13.78 1.44 18.67
C ASN A 314 15.33 1.51 18.73
N GLU A 315 15.86 2.11 19.79
CA GLU A 315 17.32 2.24 19.99
C GLU A 315 18.06 0.89 20.00
N ALA A 316 17.45 -0.16 20.57
CA ALA A 316 18.04 -1.50 20.61
C ALA A 316 18.12 -2.13 19.20
N GLY A 317 17.13 -1.89 18.35
CA GLY A 317 17.13 -2.27 16.94
C GLY A 317 18.20 -1.53 16.14
N ILE A 318 18.30 -0.21 16.32
CA ILE A 318 19.35 0.61 15.70
C ILE A 318 20.73 0.07 16.10
N ALA A 319 20.99 -0.11 17.40
CA ALA A 319 22.26 -0.63 17.90
C ALA A 319 22.59 -2.05 17.39
N LYS A 320 21.60 -2.95 17.34
CA LYS A 320 21.74 -4.34 16.90
C LYS A 320 22.16 -4.48 15.43
N TYR A 321 21.69 -3.58 14.56
CA TYR A 321 21.88 -3.67 13.10
C TYR A 321 22.80 -2.59 12.51
N ALA A 322 23.37 -1.70 13.34
CA ALA A 322 24.26 -0.63 12.90
C ALA A 322 25.54 -1.10 12.18
N SER A 323 25.98 -2.34 12.42
CA SER A 323 27.28 -2.87 11.98
C SER A 323 27.21 -4.03 10.97
N SER A 324 26.04 -4.31 10.40
CA SER A 324 25.84 -5.41 9.44
C SER A 324 26.17 -5.06 7.98
N SER A 325 27.14 -4.16 7.76
CA SER A 325 27.57 -3.64 6.44
C SER A 325 28.81 -4.34 5.88
#